data_AF-C5MC43-F1
#
_entry.id   AF-C5MC43-F1
#
_cell.length_a   1.000
_cell.length_b   1.000
_cell.length_c   1.000
_cell.angle_alpha   90.00
_cell.angle_beta   90.00
_cell.angle_gamma   90.00
#
_symmetry.space_group_name_H-M   'P 1'
#
loop_
_entity.id
_entity.type
_entity.pdbx_description
1 polymer ?
#
loop_
_entity_poly.entity_id
_entity_poly.type
_entity_poly.pdbx_seq_one_letter_code
_entity_poly.pdbx_strand_id
1 'polypeptide(L)'
;MPLSLEEVAKHNKKDDCWVIIHGKAYDLSGFLDEHPGGSAIIMKYAGKDATKAFDPIHPGDTLAKYLSPECNKGDVEKRKKKAKKAKTKTTKTKSVEEGVQKEEQPKQQPSPAPSVEASGDNDVVDEFDVEYDEQEGKAPIQPLAAAPAGGVAEQYVEVNGDEEDDGDEEEDDDDDEEPPTPEELKRREYVKNKPDLSQIYNLYDFEFVARHTMEPVGWSYYSSSADGEATFRLNTASYQRIFFKPKVMVDVTEVDISTTMLGTKVSFPVYITATALGKLGHPDGEKVLTRSADKQDIIQMIPTLASCSFDEIVDAATDKQTQWFQLYVNADREITKKIIQHAEKRGIKGLFITVDAPQLGRREKDMKSKSINDLSHVQGDDESADRSQGAARAISSFIDTSLSWKDLEWFKSVTKMPIILKGVQRVDDAVLAAEHGCQGVVLSNHGGRQLEYSPPPIEVLAELMPVLREKGLADNFEVYVDGGIRRATDVLKAICLGAKGVGIGRPFLYAMSTYGDAGVTKAIQLLKDEMIMDMRLLGVTSLDQLDESFVDTRYMQTRYVPEDKLFERVYEPIPLPRFKDSKL
;
A
#
# COMPACT_ATOMS: atom_id res chain seq x y z
N MET A 1 -39.79 3.51 20.61
CA MET A 1 -39.99 2.17 20.00
C MET A 1 -38.97 2.03 18.90
N PRO A 2 -38.35 0.85 18.72
CA PRO A 2 -37.39 0.64 17.64
C PRO A 2 -38.08 0.83 16.28
N LEU A 3 -37.36 1.41 15.33
CA LEU A 3 -37.82 1.59 13.96
C LEU A 3 -37.84 0.22 13.27
N SER A 4 -38.85 -0.04 12.45
CA SER A 4 -38.88 -1.26 11.63
C SER A 4 -37.93 -1.10 10.43
N LEU A 5 -37.39 -2.21 9.92
CA LEU A 5 -36.62 -2.21 8.67
C LEU A 5 -37.44 -1.67 7.49
N GLU A 6 -38.74 -1.93 7.48
CA GLU A 6 -39.67 -1.42 6.46
C GLU A 6 -39.84 0.09 6.53
N GLU A 7 -39.76 0.68 7.73
CA GLU A 7 -39.82 2.13 7.90
C GLU A 7 -38.56 2.77 7.36
N VAL A 8 -37.38 2.28 7.75
CA VAL A 8 -36.10 2.84 7.27
C VAL A 8 -35.98 2.71 5.74
N ALA A 9 -36.47 1.61 5.16
CA ALA A 9 -36.43 1.37 3.71
C ALA A 9 -37.21 2.40 2.86
N LYS A 10 -38.14 3.17 3.47
CA LYS A 10 -38.88 4.24 2.77
C LYS A 10 -38.01 5.46 2.49
N HIS A 11 -36.99 5.69 3.31
CA HIS A 11 -36.11 6.85 3.25
C HIS A 11 -34.90 6.57 2.34
N ASN A 12 -35.17 6.42 1.04
CA ASN A 12 -34.19 6.00 0.04
C ASN A 12 -33.94 7.04 -1.07
N LYS A 13 -34.27 8.31 -0.83
CA LYS A 13 -34.17 9.40 -1.82
C LYS A 13 -33.16 10.47 -1.38
N LYS A 14 -32.69 11.31 -2.31
CA LYS A 14 -31.66 12.32 -2.01
C LYS A 14 -32.11 13.33 -0.95
N ASP A 15 -33.36 13.72 -0.97
CA ASP A 15 -33.98 14.66 -0.01
C ASP A 15 -34.54 13.97 1.25
N ASP A 16 -34.53 12.64 1.29
CA ASP A 16 -35.03 11.81 2.37
C ASP A 16 -34.27 10.48 2.43
N CYS A 17 -33.07 10.53 3.01
CA CYS A 17 -32.08 9.44 3.00
C CYS A 17 -31.73 9.01 4.42
N TRP A 18 -32.21 7.84 4.83
CA TRP A 18 -31.80 7.22 6.09
C TRP A 18 -30.94 5.99 5.84
N VAL A 19 -29.96 5.76 6.70
CA VAL A 19 -29.05 4.61 6.62
C VAL A 19 -28.93 3.97 8.00
N ILE A 20 -28.85 2.64 8.06
CA ILE A 20 -28.63 1.91 9.30
C ILE A 20 -27.14 1.69 9.49
N ILE A 21 -26.61 2.09 10.65
CA ILE A 21 -25.21 1.86 11.04
C ILE A 21 -25.22 1.37 12.49
N HIS A 22 -24.58 0.23 12.74
CA HIS A 22 -24.56 -0.44 14.05
C HIS A 22 -25.95 -0.63 14.68
N GLY A 23 -26.96 -0.95 13.85
CA GLY A 23 -28.33 -1.17 14.29
C GLY A 23 -29.13 0.08 14.68
N LYS A 24 -28.65 1.28 14.34
CA LYS A 24 -29.36 2.55 14.52
C LYS A 24 -29.59 3.26 13.18
N ALA A 25 -30.74 3.91 13.02
CA ALA A 25 -31.05 4.68 11.82
C ALA A 25 -30.54 6.12 11.95
N TYR A 26 -29.85 6.60 10.92
CA TYR A 26 -29.34 7.96 10.81
C TYR A 26 -29.92 8.64 9.58
N ASP A 27 -30.47 9.83 9.77
CA ASP A 27 -30.94 10.71 8.70
C ASP A 27 -29.78 11.54 8.17
N LEU A 28 -29.35 11.20 6.96
CA LEU A 28 -28.19 11.78 6.30
C LEU A 28 -28.59 12.73 5.17
N SER A 29 -29.88 13.06 5.03
CA SER A 29 -30.41 13.89 3.94
C SER A 29 -29.68 15.23 3.81
N GLY A 30 -29.41 15.90 4.93
CA GLY A 30 -28.66 17.16 4.99
C GLY A 30 -27.14 17.01 4.89
N PHE A 31 -26.61 15.80 5.11
CA PHE A 31 -25.16 15.52 5.11
C PHE A 31 -24.66 14.92 3.79
N LEU A 32 -25.55 14.48 2.90
CA LEU A 32 -25.21 13.81 1.65
C LEU A 32 -24.17 14.55 0.80
N ASP A 33 -24.39 15.85 0.59
CA ASP A 33 -23.51 16.68 -0.24
C ASP A 33 -22.27 17.18 0.52
N GLU A 34 -22.26 17.08 1.85
CA GLU A 34 -21.10 17.38 2.71
C GLU A 34 -20.19 16.17 2.92
N HIS A 35 -20.74 14.96 2.72
CA HIS A 35 -20.01 13.72 2.93
C HIS A 35 -18.74 13.68 2.09
N PRO A 36 -17.56 13.57 2.74
CA PRO A 36 -16.30 13.53 2.04
C PRO A 36 -16.26 12.44 0.96
N GLY A 37 -16.91 11.27 1.20
CA GLY A 37 -17.17 10.15 0.28
C GLY A 37 -17.84 10.45 -1.06
N GLY A 38 -18.45 11.63 -1.19
CA GLY A 38 -19.48 11.92 -2.18
C GLY A 38 -20.85 11.36 -1.76
N SER A 39 -21.92 11.95 -2.31
CA SER A 39 -23.30 11.55 -1.99
C SER A 39 -23.68 10.18 -2.56
N ALA A 40 -23.10 9.79 -3.71
CA ALA A 40 -23.41 8.54 -4.40
C ALA A 40 -23.20 7.28 -3.53
N ILE A 41 -22.18 7.25 -2.67
CA ILE A 41 -21.90 6.06 -1.84
C ILE A 41 -22.93 5.91 -0.72
N ILE A 42 -23.41 7.01 -0.13
CA ILE A 42 -24.48 6.98 0.87
C ILE A 42 -25.78 6.56 0.17
N MET A 43 -26.07 7.12 -1.01
CA MET A 43 -27.27 6.78 -1.78
C MET A 43 -27.36 5.29 -2.15
N LYS A 44 -26.22 4.60 -2.34
CA LYS A 44 -26.18 3.14 -2.55
C LYS A 44 -26.81 2.34 -1.41
N TYR A 45 -26.68 2.86 -0.18
CA TYR A 45 -27.20 2.25 1.04
C TYR A 45 -28.41 2.99 1.61
N ALA A 46 -29.01 3.93 0.86
CA ALA A 46 -30.20 4.63 1.31
C ALA A 46 -31.35 3.63 1.56
N GLY A 47 -31.93 3.72 2.75
CA GLY A 47 -32.93 2.79 3.28
C GLY A 47 -32.39 1.41 3.69
N LYS A 48 -31.07 1.20 3.75
CA LYS A 48 -30.42 -0.11 4.01
C LYS A 48 -29.41 -0.03 5.16
N ASP A 49 -28.91 -1.19 5.56
CA ASP A 49 -27.77 -1.30 6.48
C ASP A 49 -26.45 -1.14 5.74
N ALA A 50 -25.65 -0.17 6.19
CA ALA A 50 -24.36 0.16 5.64
C ALA A 50 -23.20 -0.20 6.58
N THR A 51 -23.45 -0.88 7.70
CA THR A 51 -22.42 -1.15 8.73
C THR A 51 -21.17 -1.81 8.14
N LYS A 52 -21.35 -2.88 7.35
CA LYS A 52 -20.25 -3.58 6.66
C LYS A 52 -19.43 -2.66 5.72
N ALA A 53 -20.05 -1.65 5.13
CA ALA A 53 -19.38 -0.69 4.24
C ALA A 53 -18.80 0.53 4.99
N PHE A 54 -19.34 0.84 6.18
CA PHE A 54 -18.96 1.99 7.00
C PHE A 54 -17.68 1.70 7.79
N ASP A 55 -17.63 0.55 8.48
CA ASP A 55 -16.60 0.20 9.47
C ASP A 55 -15.16 0.17 8.94
N PRO A 56 -14.89 -0.28 7.69
CA PRO A 56 -13.52 -0.30 7.16
C PRO A 56 -12.98 1.09 6.82
N ILE A 57 -13.86 2.09 6.68
CA ILE A 57 -13.51 3.43 6.20
C ILE A 57 -13.52 4.45 7.34
N HIS A 58 -14.42 4.29 8.30
CA HIS A 58 -14.69 5.31 9.31
C HIS A 58 -14.22 4.89 10.71
N PRO A 59 -13.56 5.79 11.46
CA PRO A 59 -13.38 5.65 12.90
C PRO A 59 -14.70 5.42 13.64
N GLY A 60 -14.67 4.67 14.75
CA GLY A 60 -15.88 4.35 15.52
C GLY A 60 -16.57 5.57 16.14
N ASP A 61 -15.87 6.69 16.28
CA ASP A 61 -16.39 7.96 16.80
C ASP A 61 -16.87 8.95 15.73
N THR A 62 -16.80 8.57 14.44
CA THR A 62 -17.14 9.44 13.30
C THR A 62 -18.57 10.00 13.41
N LEU A 63 -19.55 9.15 13.71
CA LEU A 63 -20.95 9.56 13.79
C LEU A 63 -21.18 10.59 14.90
N ALA A 64 -20.47 10.47 16.03
CA ALA A 64 -20.60 11.40 17.15
C ALA A 64 -19.87 12.73 16.89
N LYS A 65 -18.81 12.72 16.07
CA LYS A 65 -18.00 13.91 15.77
C LYS A 65 -18.62 14.81 14.70
N TYR A 66 -19.18 14.21 13.65
CA TYR A 66 -19.57 14.95 12.45
C TYR A 66 -21.09 15.07 12.25
N LEU A 67 -21.90 14.23 12.92
CA LEU A 67 -23.36 14.33 12.84
C LEU A 67 -23.92 14.98 14.10
N SER A 68 -24.94 15.81 13.91
CA SER A 68 -25.70 16.34 15.04
C SER A 68 -26.47 15.20 15.73
N PRO A 69 -26.72 15.29 17.05
CA PRO A 69 -27.53 14.29 17.77
C PRO A 69 -28.93 14.09 17.16
N GLU A 70 -29.47 15.09 16.48
CA GLU A 70 -30.80 15.08 15.85
C GLU A 70 -30.86 14.19 14.58
N CYS A 71 -29.70 13.89 13.99
CA CYS A 71 -29.59 12.96 12.87
C CYS A 71 -29.86 11.51 13.30
N ASN A 72 -29.65 11.16 14.58
CA ASN A 72 -29.91 9.82 15.09
C ASN A 72 -31.41 9.62 15.37
N LYS A 73 -32.08 8.77 14.57
CA LYS A 73 -33.51 8.48 14.69
C LYS A 73 -33.83 7.36 15.67
N GLY A 74 -32.82 6.61 16.13
CA GLY A 74 -32.94 5.56 17.14
C GLY A 74 -32.66 4.15 16.63
N ASP A 75 -32.86 3.17 17.52
CA ASP A 75 -32.57 1.75 17.25
C ASP A 75 -33.52 1.15 16.21
N VAL A 76 -33.02 0.20 15.41
CA VAL A 76 -33.77 -0.53 14.38
C VAL A 76 -33.99 -1.98 14.83
N GLU A 77 -35.16 -2.55 14.51
CA GLU A 77 -35.49 -3.94 14.83
C GLU A 77 -34.54 -4.94 14.15
N LYS A 78 -34.02 -5.90 14.93
CA LYS A 78 -33.16 -6.97 14.40
C LYS A 78 -33.94 -7.94 13.51
N ARG A 79 -33.38 -8.32 12.36
CA ARG A 79 -33.95 -9.32 11.42
C ARG A 79 -34.19 -10.65 12.15
N LYS A 80 -35.42 -11.19 12.13
CA LYS A 80 -35.73 -12.53 12.69
C LYS A 80 -35.23 -13.62 11.72
N LYS A 81 -34.30 -14.49 12.16
CA LYS A 81 -33.84 -15.67 11.40
C LYS A 81 -35.05 -16.55 11.02
N LYS A 82 -35.24 -16.86 9.73
CA LYS A 82 -36.23 -17.84 9.25
C LYS A 82 -35.65 -19.25 9.42
N ALA A 83 -36.44 -20.18 9.96
CA ALA A 83 -36.05 -21.59 10.12
C ALA A 83 -35.93 -22.29 8.74
N LYS A 84 -34.78 -22.93 8.46
CA LYS A 84 -34.51 -23.71 7.24
C LYS A 84 -35.53 -24.85 7.09
N LYS A 85 -36.23 -24.92 5.95
CA LYS A 85 -37.08 -26.06 5.54
C LYS A 85 -36.27 -27.02 4.66
N ALA A 86 -36.19 -28.29 5.06
CA ALA A 86 -35.49 -29.35 4.32
C ALA A 86 -36.06 -29.56 2.90
N LYS A 87 -35.19 -29.63 1.88
CA LYS A 87 -35.54 -30.01 0.49
C LYS A 87 -35.05 -31.43 0.17
N THR A 88 -35.98 -32.25 -0.27
CA THR A 88 -35.80 -33.64 -0.73
C THR A 88 -35.21 -33.69 -2.16
N LYS A 89 -34.12 -34.44 -2.36
CA LYS A 89 -33.52 -34.70 -3.68
C LYS A 89 -34.41 -35.65 -4.51
N THR A 90 -34.69 -35.30 -5.77
CA THR A 90 -35.23 -36.23 -6.77
C THR A 90 -34.35 -36.20 -8.02
N THR A 91 -33.74 -37.33 -8.34
CA THR A 91 -32.85 -37.55 -9.49
C THR A 91 -33.67 -37.84 -10.75
N LYS A 92 -33.35 -37.21 -11.88
CA LYS A 92 -33.85 -37.60 -13.22
C LYS A 92 -32.69 -37.83 -14.17
N THR A 93 -32.56 -39.08 -14.60
CA THR A 93 -31.73 -39.56 -15.70
C THR A 93 -32.42 -39.28 -17.04
N LYS A 94 -31.66 -38.89 -18.07
CA LYS A 94 -32.12 -38.96 -19.47
C LYS A 94 -31.02 -39.56 -20.36
N SER A 95 -31.44 -40.58 -21.08
CA SER A 95 -30.79 -41.30 -22.16
C SER A 95 -30.69 -40.47 -23.44
N VAL A 96 -29.64 -40.70 -24.25
CA VAL A 96 -29.58 -40.30 -25.66
C VAL A 96 -29.12 -41.51 -26.49
N GLU A 97 -29.87 -41.76 -27.56
CA GLU A 97 -29.81 -42.89 -28.48
C GLU A 97 -28.68 -42.78 -29.51
N GLU A 98 -28.26 -43.96 -29.98
CA GLU A 98 -27.32 -44.20 -31.07
C GLU A 98 -27.91 -43.88 -32.46
N GLY A 99 -27.06 -43.39 -33.36
CA GLY A 99 -27.35 -43.29 -34.80
C GLY A 99 -26.06 -43.47 -35.61
N VAL A 100 -25.89 -44.68 -36.16
CA VAL A 100 -24.79 -45.10 -37.05
C VAL A 100 -25.14 -44.78 -38.50
N GLN A 101 -24.24 -44.14 -39.26
CA GLN A 101 -24.07 -44.38 -40.71
C GLN A 101 -22.58 -44.28 -41.12
N LYS A 102 -22.22 -45.14 -42.06
CA LYS A 102 -20.87 -45.50 -42.56
C LYS A 102 -20.49 -44.73 -43.85
N GLU A 103 -19.27 -45.02 -44.31
CA GLU A 103 -18.65 -44.81 -45.64
C GLU A 103 -17.73 -43.58 -45.72
N GLU A 104 -16.53 -43.57 -46.30
CA GLU A 104 -15.63 -44.58 -46.92
C GLU A 104 -14.25 -43.87 -47.06
N GLN A 105 -13.14 -44.62 -46.98
CA GLN A 105 -11.79 -44.11 -47.35
C GLN A 105 -11.53 -44.32 -48.85
N PRO A 106 -10.52 -43.64 -49.42
CA PRO A 106 -9.35 -44.43 -49.81
C PRO A 106 -7.97 -43.80 -49.50
N LYS A 107 -7.01 -44.71 -49.32
CA LYS A 107 -5.57 -44.54 -49.07
C LYS A 107 -4.81 -44.02 -50.30
N GLN A 108 -3.67 -43.34 -50.08
CA GLN A 108 -2.41 -43.58 -50.81
C GLN A 108 -1.17 -42.98 -50.08
N GLN A 109 -0.01 -43.60 -50.33
CA GLN A 109 1.27 -43.58 -49.60
C GLN A 109 2.41 -42.98 -50.52
N PRO A 110 3.72 -42.96 -50.21
CA PRO A 110 4.50 -41.73 -49.99
C PRO A 110 5.78 -41.49 -50.88
N SER A 111 6.50 -40.39 -50.56
CA SER A 111 7.95 -40.06 -50.76
C SER A 111 8.43 -39.49 -52.13
N PRO A 112 9.65 -38.88 -52.28
CA PRO A 112 10.76 -38.61 -51.34
C PRO A 112 11.39 -37.17 -51.39
N ALA A 113 12.44 -36.97 -50.58
CA ALA A 113 13.26 -35.74 -50.40
C ALA A 113 14.25 -35.42 -51.56
N PRO A 114 14.96 -34.27 -51.48
CA PRO A 114 16.41 -34.33 -51.59
C PRO A 114 17.21 -33.46 -50.58
N SER A 115 18.47 -33.89 -50.43
CA SER A 115 19.63 -33.44 -49.65
C SER A 115 20.30 -32.13 -50.10
N VAL A 116 20.94 -31.37 -49.19
CA VAL A 116 22.30 -30.78 -49.41
C VAL A 116 23.03 -30.48 -48.06
N GLU A 117 24.22 -31.08 -47.95
CA GLU A 117 25.53 -30.77 -47.33
C GLU A 117 25.75 -29.83 -46.11
N ALA A 118 26.82 -30.20 -45.37
CA ALA A 118 27.31 -29.64 -44.13
C ALA A 118 28.66 -28.89 -44.30
N SER A 119 28.85 -27.85 -43.49
CA SER A 119 30.11 -27.40 -42.88
C SER A 119 29.71 -26.62 -41.63
N GLY A 120 30.21 -26.80 -40.42
CA GLY A 120 31.49 -27.29 -39.93
C GLY A 120 32.01 -26.21 -38.99
N ASP A 121 31.74 -26.31 -37.68
CA ASP A 121 32.58 -25.71 -36.65
C ASP A 121 32.34 -26.41 -35.30
N ASN A 122 33.44 -26.80 -34.65
CA ASN A 122 33.47 -27.57 -33.42
C ASN A 122 33.73 -26.63 -32.24
N ASP A 123 32.77 -26.53 -31.33
CA ASP A 123 33.02 -26.16 -29.93
C ASP A 123 32.27 -27.20 -29.07
N VAL A 124 33.05 -28.09 -28.43
CA VAL A 124 32.54 -29.19 -27.60
C VAL A 124 33.32 -29.15 -26.29
N VAL A 125 32.62 -29.12 -25.16
CA VAL A 125 33.18 -29.27 -23.82
C VAL A 125 32.32 -30.27 -23.05
N ASP A 126 32.98 -31.21 -22.38
CA ASP A 126 32.34 -32.27 -21.58
C ASP A 126 31.98 -31.76 -20.17
N GLU A 127 30.84 -32.25 -19.67
CA GLU A 127 30.19 -31.85 -18.41
C GLU A 127 30.90 -32.50 -17.19
N PHE A 128 31.16 -31.71 -16.15
CA PHE A 128 31.63 -32.18 -14.85
C PHE A 128 30.43 -32.38 -13.91
N ASP A 129 30.33 -33.58 -13.33
CA ASP A 129 29.38 -33.95 -12.27
C ASP A 129 29.52 -33.04 -11.03
N VAL A 130 28.39 -32.46 -10.59
CA VAL A 130 28.25 -31.82 -9.28
C VAL A 130 27.02 -32.44 -8.60
N GLU A 131 27.25 -33.32 -7.63
CA GLU A 131 26.20 -33.91 -6.80
C GLU A 131 25.58 -32.84 -5.89
N TYR A 132 24.25 -32.72 -5.92
CA TYR A 132 23.46 -31.95 -4.96
C TYR A 132 22.85 -32.92 -3.94
N ASP A 133 23.06 -32.66 -2.66
CA ASP A 133 22.41 -33.36 -1.55
C ASP A 133 20.89 -33.17 -1.60
N GLU A 134 20.15 -34.25 -1.78
CA GLU A 134 18.68 -34.28 -1.77
C GLU A 134 18.13 -34.09 -0.35
N GLN A 135 17.29 -33.07 -0.15
CA GLN A 135 16.43 -32.95 1.04
C GLN A 135 15.08 -33.62 0.75
N GLU A 136 14.78 -34.71 1.47
CA GLU A 136 13.50 -35.42 1.40
C GLU A 136 12.32 -34.53 1.84
N GLY A 137 11.22 -34.57 1.06
CA GLY A 137 9.88 -34.27 1.58
C GLY A 137 9.16 -33.01 1.06
N LYS A 138 9.70 -32.27 0.09
CA LYS A 138 8.95 -31.23 -0.63
C LYS A 138 9.27 -31.24 -2.12
N ALA A 139 8.23 -31.24 -2.96
CA ALA A 139 8.40 -31.18 -4.41
C ALA A 139 9.15 -29.89 -4.80
N PRO A 140 10.15 -29.97 -5.70
CA PRO A 140 10.81 -28.79 -6.24
C PRO A 140 9.80 -27.91 -6.96
N ILE A 141 9.85 -26.60 -6.71
CA ILE A 141 9.12 -25.61 -7.50
C ILE A 141 9.73 -25.63 -8.89
N GLN A 142 8.99 -26.14 -9.88
CA GLN A 142 9.42 -26.09 -11.27
C GLN A 142 9.57 -24.63 -11.72
N PRO A 143 10.67 -24.27 -12.42
CA PRO A 143 10.75 -22.96 -13.06
C PRO A 143 9.63 -22.85 -14.10
N LEU A 144 8.76 -21.85 -13.99
CA LEU A 144 7.84 -21.52 -15.07
C LEU A 144 8.67 -21.20 -16.32
N ALA A 145 8.64 -22.09 -17.30
CA ALA A 145 9.09 -21.77 -18.64
C ALA A 145 8.29 -20.57 -19.17
N ALA A 146 8.97 -19.61 -19.76
CA ALA A 146 8.38 -18.43 -20.36
C ALA A 146 7.30 -18.84 -21.38
N ALA A 147 6.04 -18.52 -21.10
CA ALA A 147 4.95 -18.71 -22.04
C ALA A 147 5.08 -17.70 -23.20
N PRO A 148 5.04 -18.13 -24.47
CA PRO A 148 4.89 -17.21 -25.59
C PRO A 148 3.49 -16.59 -25.57
N ALA A 149 3.39 -15.37 -26.09
CA ALA A 149 2.16 -14.62 -26.15
C ALA A 149 1.07 -15.35 -26.95
N GLY A 150 -0.10 -15.56 -26.32
CA GLY A 150 -1.37 -15.86 -26.98
C GLY A 150 -1.83 -17.31 -26.88
N GLY A 151 -2.95 -17.52 -26.17
CA GLY A 151 -3.72 -18.76 -26.17
C GLY A 151 -3.94 -19.34 -24.78
N VAL A 152 -5.16 -19.20 -24.26
CA VAL A 152 -5.60 -19.84 -23.01
C VAL A 152 -5.80 -21.33 -23.29
N ALA A 153 -5.04 -22.20 -22.62
CA ALA A 153 -5.30 -23.63 -22.56
C ALA A 153 -5.55 -24.02 -21.10
N GLU A 154 -6.81 -24.39 -20.82
CA GLU A 154 -7.24 -24.95 -19.54
C GLU A 154 -6.58 -26.32 -19.30
N GLN A 155 -5.92 -26.49 -18.17
CA GLN A 155 -5.56 -27.81 -17.65
C GLN A 155 -6.33 -28.03 -16.34
N TYR A 156 -7.27 -28.96 -16.38
CA TYR A 156 -7.97 -29.50 -15.22
C TYR A 156 -7.00 -30.42 -14.45
N VAL A 157 -6.83 -30.18 -13.16
CA VAL A 157 -6.17 -31.11 -12.23
C VAL A 157 -7.25 -31.65 -11.30
N GLU A 158 -7.50 -32.96 -11.36
CA GLU A 158 -8.33 -33.68 -10.39
C GLU A 158 -7.57 -33.79 -9.06
N VAL A 159 -8.13 -33.23 -7.99
CA VAL A 159 -7.61 -33.37 -6.62
C VAL A 159 -8.38 -34.49 -5.95
N ASN A 160 -7.68 -35.59 -5.63
CA ASN A 160 -8.17 -36.61 -4.71
C ASN A 160 -8.09 -36.05 -3.29
N GLY A 161 -9.22 -36.08 -2.57
CA GLY A 161 -9.35 -35.57 -1.22
C GLY A 161 -8.85 -36.56 -0.17
N ASP A 162 -8.10 -36.04 0.79
CA ASP A 162 -7.95 -36.61 2.12
C ASP A 162 -8.48 -35.56 3.12
N GLU A 163 -9.50 -35.95 3.88
CA GLU A 163 -10.18 -35.14 4.88
C GLU A 163 -9.38 -35.13 6.19
N GLU A 164 -8.94 -33.96 6.66
CA GLU A 164 -8.52 -33.76 8.05
C GLU A 164 -9.13 -32.46 8.63
N ASP A 165 -10.12 -32.70 9.50
CA ASP A 165 -10.52 -31.98 10.72
C ASP A 165 -10.46 -30.43 10.73
N ASP A 166 -11.55 -29.79 10.27
CA ASP A 166 -11.78 -28.35 10.39
C ASP A 166 -12.37 -28.00 11.77
N GLY A 167 -11.68 -27.10 12.48
CA GLY A 167 -12.21 -26.42 13.67
C GLY A 167 -13.22 -25.34 13.28
N ASP A 168 -14.27 -25.21 14.09
CA ASP A 168 -15.43 -24.32 13.93
C ASP A 168 -15.05 -22.87 13.52
N GLU A 169 -15.08 -22.58 12.21
CA GLU A 169 -15.29 -21.22 11.72
C GLU A 169 -16.80 -21.01 11.58
N GLU A 170 -17.34 -20.01 12.28
CA GLU A 170 -18.74 -19.60 12.12
C GLU A 170 -18.96 -19.08 10.69
N GLU A 171 -19.49 -19.95 9.81
CA GLU A 171 -20.04 -19.53 8.52
C GLU A 171 -21.22 -18.57 8.77
N ASP A 172 -20.97 -17.28 8.59
CA ASP A 172 -22.01 -16.26 8.44
C ASP A 172 -22.81 -16.55 7.16
N ASP A 173 -23.80 -17.43 7.27
CA ASP A 173 -24.83 -17.74 6.27
C ASP A 173 -25.69 -16.48 5.96
N ASP A 174 -25.16 -15.54 5.19
CA ASP A 174 -25.95 -14.56 4.43
C ASP A 174 -26.30 -15.19 3.06
N ASP A 175 -27.45 -15.87 2.99
CA ASP A 175 -28.05 -16.58 1.84
C ASP A 175 -28.32 -15.71 0.56
N ASP A 176 -27.75 -14.50 0.47
CA ASP A 176 -27.93 -13.53 -0.62
C ASP A 176 -26.61 -13.21 -1.39
N GLU A 177 -25.48 -13.86 -1.10
CA GLU A 177 -24.21 -13.60 -1.81
C GLU A 177 -24.10 -14.40 -3.13
N GLU A 178 -23.81 -13.70 -4.23
CA GLU A 178 -23.44 -14.31 -5.50
C GLU A 178 -22.23 -15.25 -5.30
N PRO A 179 -22.16 -16.39 -6.02
CA PRO A 179 -21.04 -17.31 -5.88
C PRO A 179 -19.70 -16.59 -6.17
N PRO A 180 -18.63 -16.89 -5.41
CA PRO A 180 -17.37 -16.19 -5.54
C PRO A 180 -16.79 -16.34 -6.96
N THR A 181 -16.21 -15.26 -7.48
CA THR A 181 -15.58 -15.26 -8.80
C THR A 181 -14.34 -16.17 -8.82
N PRO A 182 -13.88 -16.65 -9.99
CA PRO A 182 -12.63 -17.41 -10.08
C PRO A 182 -11.41 -16.68 -9.51
N GLU A 183 -11.39 -15.35 -9.64
CA GLU A 183 -10.34 -14.50 -9.06
C GLU A 183 -10.38 -14.50 -7.54
N GLU A 184 -11.58 -14.46 -6.95
CA GLU A 184 -11.77 -14.52 -5.50
C GLU A 184 -11.42 -15.90 -4.93
N LEU A 185 -11.80 -16.98 -5.61
CA LEU A 185 -11.40 -18.34 -5.23
C LEU A 185 -9.87 -18.49 -5.22
N LYS A 186 -9.19 -17.98 -6.25
CA LYS A 186 -7.73 -17.99 -6.34
C LYS A 186 -7.07 -17.15 -5.24
N ARG A 187 -7.66 -16.00 -4.88
CA ARG A 187 -7.18 -15.16 -3.77
C ARG A 187 -7.29 -15.92 -2.45
N ARG A 188 -8.43 -16.57 -2.18
CA ARG A 188 -8.63 -17.40 -0.97
C ARG A 188 -7.61 -18.54 -0.90
N GLU A 189 -7.32 -19.17 -2.02
CA GLU A 189 -6.24 -20.17 -2.12
C GLU A 189 -4.87 -19.58 -1.77
N TYR A 190 -4.53 -18.38 -2.27
CA TYR A 190 -3.29 -17.69 -1.90
C TYR A 190 -3.25 -17.27 -0.42
N VAL A 191 -4.39 -16.92 0.18
CA VAL A 191 -4.49 -16.64 1.61
C VAL A 191 -4.18 -17.90 2.42
N LYS A 192 -4.73 -19.06 2.01
CA LYS A 192 -4.46 -20.37 2.64
C LYS A 192 -3.00 -20.79 2.47
N ASN A 193 -2.42 -20.57 1.28
CA ASN A 193 -1.06 -20.95 0.92
C ASN A 193 -0.03 -19.83 1.15
N LYS A 194 -0.32 -18.88 2.04
CA LYS A 194 0.58 -17.78 2.36
C LYS A 194 1.91 -18.34 2.91
N PRO A 195 3.09 -17.87 2.44
CA PRO A 195 4.36 -18.36 2.95
C PRO A 195 4.52 -18.05 4.44
N ASP A 196 5.30 -18.86 5.15
CA ASP A 196 5.61 -18.58 6.55
C ASP A 196 6.42 -17.29 6.67
N LEU A 197 6.24 -16.55 7.77
CA LEU A 197 6.93 -15.28 7.99
C LEU A 197 8.47 -15.42 8.02
N SER A 198 8.99 -16.60 8.35
CA SER A 198 10.43 -16.92 8.27
C SER A 198 10.96 -16.93 6.82
N GLN A 199 10.09 -17.13 5.83
CA GLN A 199 10.43 -17.12 4.41
C GLN A 199 10.31 -15.73 3.77
N ILE A 200 10.06 -14.70 4.58
CA ILE A 200 10.07 -13.31 4.16
C ILE A 200 11.45 -12.72 4.41
N TYR A 201 12.14 -12.37 3.32
CA TYR A 201 13.54 -11.93 3.33
C TYR A 201 13.69 -10.43 3.14
N ASN A 202 12.69 -9.76 2.56
CA ASN A 202 12.75 -8.33 2.30
C ASN A 202 11.37 -7.67 2.19
N LEU A 203 11.35 -6.34 2.08
CA LEU A 203 10.10 -5.57 2.00
C LEU A 203 9.28 -5.81 0.72
N TYR A 204 9.90 -6.22 -0.38
CA TYR A 204 9.18 -6.55 -1.62
C TYR A 204 8.43 -7.87 -1.51
N ASP A 205 8.86 -8.80 -0.65
CA ASP A 205 8.13 -10.05 -0.44
C ASP A 205 6.77 -9.78 0.22
N PHE A 206 6.70 -8.84 1.18
CA PHE A 206 5.41 -8.38 1.74
C PHE A 206 4.52 -7.75 0.67
N GLU A 207 5.08 -6.94 -0.24
CA GLU A 207 4.34 -6.35 -1.36
C GLU A 207 3.80 -7.43 -2.30
N PHE A 208 4.61 -8.45 -2.61
CA PHE A 208 4.21 -9.59 -3.42
C PHE A 208 3.08 -10.38 -2.77
N VAL A 209 3.19 -10.73 -1.49
CA VAL A 209 2.14 -11.44 -0.76
C VAL A 209 0.87 -10.59 -0.69
N ALA A 210 0.98 -9.31 -0.36
CA ALA A 210 -0.15 -8.39 -0.26
C ALA A 210 -0.92 -8.30 -1.58
N ARG A 211 -0.22 -8.19 -2.71
CA ARG A 211 -0.82 -8.15 -4.05
C ARG A 211 -1.77 -9.31 -4.35
N HIS A 212 -1.47 -10.49 -3.82
CA HIS A 212 -2.19 -11.73 -4.14
C HIS A 212 -3.20 -12.14 -3.06
N THR A 213 -3.16 -11.54 -1.87
CA THR A 213 -3.98 -11.95 -0.73
C THR A 213 -4.95 -10.88 -0.26
N MET A 214 -4.64 -9.60 -0.48
CA MET A 214 -5.52 -8.49 -0.12
C MET A 214 -6.77 -8.44 -0.98
N GLU A 215 -7.84 -7.89 -0.41
CA GLU A 215 -9.03 -7.50 -1.16
C GLU A 215 -8.69 -6.51 -2.29
N PRO A 216 -9.29 -6.64 -3.50
CA PRO A 216 -8.98 -5.81 -4.65
C PRO A 216 -9.08 -4.31 -4.38
N VAL A 217 -10.05 -3.89 -3.57
CA VAL A 217 -10.26 -2.48 -3.19
C VAL A 217 -9.11 -1.97 -2.32
N GLY A 218 -8.73 -2.74 -1.29
CA GLY A 218 -7.62 -2.38 -0.40
C GLY A 218 -6.29 -2.34 -1.13
N TRP A 219 -6.01 -3.35 -1.97
CA TRP A 219 -4.83 -3.37 -2.81
C TRP A 219 -4.78 -2.18 -3.76
N SER A 220 -5.88 -1.86 -4.44
CA SER A 220 -5.95 -0.73 -5.37
C SER A 220 -5.75 0.60 -4.65
N TYR A 221 -6.27 0.75 -3.42
CA TYR A 221 -6.08 1.96 -2.63
C TYR A 221 -4.61 2.17 -2.22
N TYR A 222 -3.94 1.14 -1.70
CA TYR A 222 -2.56 1.23 -1.23
C TYR A 222 -1.54 1.30 -2.37
N SER A 223 -1.69 0.46 -3.39
CA SER A 223 -0.70 0.35 -4.48
C SER A 223 -0.80 1.48 -5.51
N SER A 224 -1.94 2.17 -5.59
CA SER A 224 -2.14 3.24 -6.57
C SER A 224 -1.31 4.50 -6.28
N SER A 225 -0.98 5.18 -7.37
CA SER A 225 -0.32 6.48 -7.43
C SER A 225 -1.05 7.40 -8.40
N ALA A 226 -0.63 8.65 -8.51
CA ALA A 226 -1.26 9.62 -9.40
C ALA A 226 -0.98 9.33 -10.88
N ASP A 227 -2.00 9.50 -11.71
CA ASP A 227 -1.95 9.49 -13.18
C ASP A 227 -1.15 8.30 -13.74
N GLY A 228 -0.06 8.53 -14.47
CA GLY A 228 0.79 7.49 -15.07
C GLY A 228 1.77 6.81 -14.10
N GLU A 229 1.76 7.16 -12.82
CA GLU A 229 2.62 6.65 -11.75
C GLU A 229 4.13 6.88 -11.97
N ALA A 230 4.51 7.86 -12.80
CA ALA A 230 5.91 8.14 -13.09
C ALA A 230 6.71 8.52 -11.83
N THR A 231 6.22 9.49 -11.06
CA THR A 231 6.88 9.94 -9.81
C THR A 231 7.02 8.82 -8.79
N PHE A 232 6.02 7.95 -8.64
CA PHE A 232 6.10 6.81 -7.72
C PHE A 232 7.29 5.89 -8.04
N ARG A 233 7.47 5.56 -9.32
CA ARG A 233 8.60 4.73 -9.77
C ARG A 233 9.92 5.48 -9.65
N LEU A 234 9.94 6.76 -10.01
CA LEU A 234 11.15 7.60 -9.92
C LEU A 234 11.64 7.76 -8.49
N ASN A 235 10.75 7.90 -7.50
CA ASN A 235 11.14 7.93 -6.08
C ASN A 235 12.02 6.74 -5.68
N THR A 236 11.71 5.55 -6.21
CA THR A 236 12.49 4.32 -5.94
C THR A 236 13.75 4.30 -6.81
N ALA A 237 13.61 4.56 -8.10
CA ALA A 237 14.73 4.48 -9.06
C ALA A 237 15.87 5.47 -8.75
N SER A 238 15.56 6.63 -8.17
CA SER A 238 16.59 7.64 -7.86
C SER A 238 17.59 7.20 -6.80
N TYR A 239 17.21 6.33 -5.86
CA TYR A 239 18.17 5.75 -4.92
C TYR A 239 19.21 4.87 -5.64
N GLN A 240 18.86 4.24 -6.77
CA GLN A 240 19.76 3.41 -7.57
C GLN A 240 20.80 4.23 -8.35
N ARG A 241 20.63 5.55 -8.42
CA ARG A 241 21.60 6.48 -9.04
C ARG A 241 22.66 6.98 -8.07
N ILE A 242 22.60 6.54 -6.82
CA ILE A 242 23.55 6.90 -5.76
C ILE A 242 24.34 5.65 -5.40
N PHE A 243 25.67 5.76 -5.46
CA PHE A 243 26.58 4.67 -5.14
C PHE A 243 27.33 4.97 -3.84
N PHE A 244 27.71 3.93 -3.10
CA PHE A 244 28.51 4.08 -1.88
C PHE A 244 30.01 4.13 -2.19
N LYS A 245 30.76 4.76 -1.29
CA LYS A 245 32.22 4.82 -1.28
C LYS A 245 32.71 4.24 0.06
N PRO A 246 32.75 2.91 0.21
CA PRO A 246 33.05 2.26 1.48
C PRO A 246 34.50 2.49 1.92
N LYS A 247 34.71 2.55 3.23
CA LYS A 247 36.04 2.52 3.85
C LYS A 247 36.42 1.08 4.19
N VAL A 248 37.65 0.71 3.90
CA VAL A 248 38.20 -0.62 4.20
C VAL A 248 39.19 -0.54 5.37
N MET A 249 39.47 -1.67 6.03
CA MET A 249 40.38 -1.75 7.19
C MET A 249 39.93 -0.88 8.38
N VAL A 250 38.62 -0.78 8.60
CA VAL A 250 38.00 -0.12 9.76
C VAL A 250 37.47 -1.20 10.72
N ASP A 251 37.68 -1.03 12.02
CA ASP A 251 37.05 -1.90 13.02
C ASP A 251 35.55 -1.62 13.10
N VAL A 252 34.75 -2.60 12.69
CA VAL A 252 33.28 -2.54 12.64
C VAL A 252 32.64 -3.65 13.48
N THR A 253 33.34 -4.09 14.53
CA THR A 253 32.86 -5.13 15.45
C THR A 253 31.52 -4.71 16.06
N GLU A 254 31.47 -3.50 16.61
CA GLU A 254 30.28 -2.90 17.23
C GLU A 254 29.72 -1.77 16.34
N VAL A 255 28.42 -1.78 16.11
CA VAL A 255 27.71 -0.77 15.31
C VAL A 255 26.50 -0.28 16.09
N ASP A 256 26.38 1.05 16.23
CA ASP A 256 25.21 1.73 16.76
C ASP A 256 24.44 2.41 15.64
N ILE A 257 23.21 1.93 15.41
CA ILE A 257 22.31 2.49 14.41
C ILE A 257 21.31 3.49 15.01
N SER A 258 21.36 3.74 16.32
CA SER A 258 20.41 4.62 17.00
C SER A 258 20.63 6.11 16.67
N THR A 259 19.57 6.91 16.80
CA THR A 259 19.65 8.36 16.59
C THR A 259 18.61 9.10 17.44
N THR A 260 18.49 10.39 17.21
CA THR A 260 17.39 11.23 17.71
C THR A 260 16.56 11.79 16.56
N MET A 261 15.26 11.97 16.77
CA MET A 261 14.35 12.65 15.85
C MET A 261 13.40 13.54 16.67
N LEU A 262 13.38 14.85 16.43
CA LEU A 262 12.66 15.85 17.24
C LEU A 262 12.90 15.69 18.74
N GLY A 263 14.17 15.48 19.12
CA GLY A 263 14.59 15.29 20.52
C GLY A 263 14.24 13.94 21.13
N THR A 264 13.58 13.04 20.39
CA THR A 264 13.24 11.68 20.85
C THR A 264 14.33 10.71 20.41
N LYS A 265 14.87 9.92 21.34
CA LYS A 265 15.79 8.83 21.00
C LYS A 265 14.99 7.70 20.32
N VAL A 266 15.52 7.17 19.23
CA VAL A 266 14.95 6.04 18.49
C VAL A 266 16.00 4.98 18.23
N SER A 267 15.57 3.73 18.10
CA SER A 267 16.48 2.61 17.87
C SER A 267 17.20 2.65 16.52
N PHE A 268 16.61 3.28 15.50
CA PHE A 268 17.24 3.53 14.20
C PHE A 268 16.50 4.63 13.39
N PRO A 269 17.04 5.19 12.30
CA PRO A 269 16.57 6.43 11.68
C PRO A 269 15.40 6.21 10.70
N VAL A 270 14.44 5.36 11.08
CA VAL A 270 13.21 5.10 10.31
C VAL A 270 12.01 5.37 11.20
N TYR A 271 10.96 5.95 10.61
CA TYR A 271 9.65 6.09 11.23
C TYR A 271 8.54 5.55 10.30
N ILE A 272 7.43 5.13 10.90
CA ILE A 272 6.22 4.79 10.14
C ILE A 272 5.55 6.10 9.75
N THR A 273 5.54 6.42 8.45
CA THR A 273 4.91 7.66 7.94
C THR A 273 3.39 7.51 7.92
N ALA A 274 2.68 8.65 7.94
CA ALA A 274 1.23 8.68 7.97
C ALA A 274 0.59 8.00 6.76
N THR A 275 -0.26 7.01 7.02
CA THR A 275 -1.04 6.27 6.02
C THR A 275 -2.47 6.06 6.51
N ALA A 276 -3.44 6.58 5.77
CA ALA A 276 -4.86 6.48 6.09
C ALA A 276 -5.46 5.12 5.71
N LEU A 277 -6.65 4.85 6.24
CA LEU A 277 -7.49 3.68 5.93
C LEU A 277 -6.79 2.33 6.17
N GLY A 278 -6.13 2.16 7.32
CA GLY A 278 -5.47 0.91 7.72
C GLY A 278 -6.41 -0.31 7.74
N LYS A 279 -7.71 -0.11 8.02
CA LYS A 279 -8.71 -1.18 8.04
C LYS A 279 -9.02 -1.81 6.69
N LEU A 280 -8.59 -1.19 5.58
CA LEU A 280 -8.63 -1.83 4.27
C LEU A 280 -7.66 -3.01 4.15
N GLY A 281 -6.63 -3.05 4.99
CA GLY A 281 -5.62 -4.10 5.02
C GLY A 281 -5.75 -5.05 6.19
N HIS A 282 -6.16 -4.56 7.35
CA HIS A 282 -6.23 -5.37 8.58
C HIS A 282 -7.34 -4.85 9.51
N PRO A 283 -8.18 -5.70 10.14
CA PRO A 283 -9.30 -5.25 10.97
C PRO A 283 -8.93 -4.28 12.11
N ASP A 284 -7.75 -4.46 12.70
CA ASP A 284 -7.21 -3.57 13.74
C ASP A 284 -6.62 -2.24 13.21
N GLY A 285 -6.51 -2.07 11.89
CA GLY A 285 -6.02 -0.88 11.23
C GLY A 285 -4.70 -0.33 11.79
N GLU A 286 -4.65 0.98 11.96
CA GLU A 286 -3.45 1.71 12.36
C GLU A 286 -2.91 1.33 13.76
N LYS A 287 -3.71 0.67 14.62
CA LYS A 287 -3.25 0.18 15.93
C LYS A 287 -2.15 -0.86 15.80
N VAL A 288 -2.15 -1.66 14.73
CA VAL A 288 -1.09 -2.64 14.43
C VAL A 288 0.26 -1.95 14.28
N LEU A 289 0.27 -0.82 13.58
CA LEU A 289 1.48 -0.01 13.36
C LEU A 289 1.98 0.56 14.68
N THR A 290 1.08 0.99 15.58
CA THR A 290 1.44 1.50 16.92
C THR A 290 2.13 0.45 17.76
N ARG A 291 1.50 -0.73 17.91
CA ARG A 291 2.05 -1.83 18.72
C ARG A 291 3.38 -2.33 18.19
N SER A 292 3.56 -2.30 16.87
CA SER A 292 4.82 -2.72 16.23
C SER A 292 5.92 -1.65 16.37
N ALA A 293 5.56 -0.37 16.26
CA ALA A 293 6.48 0.74 16.50
C ALA A 293 6.97 0.77 17.95
N ASP A 294 6.10 0.46 18.91
CA ASP A 294 6.43 0.33 20.34
C ASP A 294 7.45 -0.78 20.60
N LYS A 295 7.18 -1.98 20.09
CA LYS A 295 8.09 -3.14 20.22
C LYS A 295 9.47 -2.88 19.61
N GLN A 296 9.53 -2.05 18.58
CA GLN A 296 10.74 -1.79 17.82
C GLN A 296 11.39 -0.44 18.17
N ASP A 297 10.87 0.30 19.15
CA ASP A 297 11.39 1.59 19.57
C ASP A 297 11.62 2.55 18.38
N ILE A 298 10.57 2.72 17.57
CA ILE A 298 10.49 3.73 16.51
C ILE A 298 9.22 4.55 16.62
N ILE A 299 9.20 5.66 15.88
CA ILE A 299 8.08 6.60 15.89
C ILE A 299 7.03 6.18 14.85
N GLN A 300 5.76 6.31 15.24
CA GLN A 300 4.64 6.28 14.29
C GLN A 300 4.08 7.70 14.12
N MET A 301 3.85 8.09 12.87
CA MET A 301 3.09 9.29 12.52
C MET A 301 1.63 8.92 12.25
N ILE A 302 0.72 9.40 13.10
CA ILE A 302 -0.71 9.12 13.01
C ILE A 302 -1.36 10.07 11.98
N PRO A 303 -2.10 9.57 10.97
CA PRO A 303 -2.80 10.41 10.00
C PRO A 303 -4.06 11.06 10.60
N THR A 304 -4.43 12.25 10.12
CA THR A 304 -5.73 12.88 10.45
C THR A 304 -6.91 11.99 10.05
N LEU A 305 -6.73 11.20 9.00
CA LEU A 305 -7.78 10.44 8.30
C LEU A 305 -7.60 8.93 8.51
N ALA A 306 -7.20 8.53 9.70
CA ALA A 306 -7.11 7.12 10.07
C ALA A 306 -8.48 6.42 10.00
N SER A 307 -8.47 5.10 9.86
CA SER A 307 -9.67 4.27 10.00
C SER A 307 -9.99 3.86 11.46
N CYS A 308 -9.03 4.05 12.36
CA CYS A 308 -9.22 3.99 13.80
C CYS A 308 -9.35 5.41 14.36
N SER A 309 -10.04 5.58 15.49
CA SER A 309 -10.07 6.90 16.14
C SER A 309 -8.68 7.28 16.65
N PHE A 310 -8.40 8.57 16.72
CA PHE A 310 -7.12 9.08 17.23
C PHE A 310 -6.79 8.50 18.62
N ASP A 311 -7.79 8.46 19.51
CA ASP A 311 -7.59 7.98 20.88
C ASP A 311 -7.30 6.48 20.92
N GLU A 312 -7.98 5.65 20.11
CA GLU A 312 -7.69 4.22 20.01
C GLU A 312 -6.25 3.93 19.53
N ILE A 313 -5.71 4.76 18.63
CA ILE A 313 -4.34 4.61 18.14
C ILE A 313 -3.35 5.04 19.22
N VAL A 314 -3.60 6.15 19.91
CA VAL A 314 -2.74 6.60 21.01
C VAL A 314 -2.76 5.59 22.16
N ASP A 315 -3.92 5.05 22.51
CA ASP A 315 -4.08 4.09 23.61
C ASP A 315 -3.54 2.68 23.28
N ALA A 316 -3.22 2.40 22.02
CA ALA A 316 -2.53 1.17 21.62
C ALA A 316 -1.02 1.20 21.91
N ALA A 317 -0.46 2.37 22.25
CA ALA A 317 0.93 2.56 22.62
C ALA A 317 1.19 2.22 24.10
N THR A 318 2.42 1.80 24.42
CA THR A 318 2.88 1.84 25.82
C THR A 318 3.53 3.20 26.11
N ASP A 319 3.80 3.50 27.38
CA ASP A 319 4.42 4.77 27.82
C ASP A 319 5.79 5.08 27.16
N LYS A 320 6.43 4.09 26.52
CA LYS A 320 7.72 4.24 25.86
C LYS A 320 7.62 4.72 24.41
N GLN A 321 6.50 4.44 23.74
CA GLN A 321 6.39 4.71 22.30
C GLN A 321 6.03 6.18 22.05
N THR A 322 6.83 6.82 21.19
CA THR A 322 6.60 8.20 20.79
C THR A 322 5.79 8.27 19.51
N GLN A 323 4.80 9.15 19.48
CA GLN A 323 3.93 9.38 18.33
C GLN A 323 4.03 10.80 17.82
N TRP A 324 3.97 10.93 16.50
CA TRP A 324 3.76 12.19 15.79
C TRP A 324 2.35 12.24 15.22
N PHE A 325 1.87 13.44 14.91
CA PHE A 325 0.56 13.61 14.30
C PHE A 325 0.67 14.36 12.97
N GLN A 326 0.17 13.73 11.92
CA GLN A 326 0.01 14.34 10.60
C GLN A 326 -1.33 15.06 10.53
N LEU A 327 -1.29 16.34 10.17
CA LEU A 327 -2.45 17.20 10.08
C LEU A 327 -2.82 17.52 8.63
N TYR A 328 -4.07 17.26 8.28
CA TYR A 328 -4.78 17.97 7.22
C TYR A 328 -5.55 19.14 7.80
N VAL A 329 -5.35 20.31 7.21
CA VAL A 329 -5.96 21.55 7.71
C VAL A 329 -7.39 21.64 7.18
N ASN A 330 -8.35 21.83 8.08
CA ASN A 330 -9.73 22.07 7.71
C ASN A 330 -9.97 23.56 7.41
N ALA A 331 -10.88 23.85 6.47
CA ALA A 331 -11.28 25.22 6.15
C ALA A 331 -11.81 25.97 7.37
N ASP A 332 -12.51 25.25 8.27
CA ASP A 332 -12.79 25.74 9.62
C ASP A 332 -11.56 25.54 10.54
N ARG A 333 -10.89 26.65 10.81
CA ARG A 333 -9.71 26.71 11.68
C ARG A 333 -10.01 26.34 13.13
N GLU A 334 -11.23 26.48 13.62
CA GLU A 334 -11.57 26.07 14.99
C GLU A 334 -11.65 24.54 15.12
N ILE A 335 -12.06 23.82 14.07
CA ILE A 335 -11.97 22.34 14.04
C ILE A 335 -10.49 21.93 14.11
N THR A 336 -9.66 22.53 13.25
CA THR A 336 -8.22 22.27 13.21
C THR A 336 -7.55 22.52 14.56
N LYS A 337 -7.87 23.65 15.20
CA LYS A 337 -7.35 24.02 16.53
C LYS A 337 -7.70 22.99 17.60
N LYS A 338 -8.95 22.51 17.65
CA LYS A 338 -9.39 21.48 18.59
C LYS A 338 -8.62 20.18 18.40
N ILE A 339 -8.40 19.77 17.15
CA ILE A 339 -7.62 18.56 16.82
C ILE A 339 -6.17 18.72 17.33
N ILE A 340 -5.52 19.85 17.05
CA ILE A 340 -4.14 20.12 17.48
C ILE A 340 -4.02 20.10 19.01
N GLN A 341 -4.91 20.80 19.71
CA GLN A 341 -4.87 20.88 21.18
C GLN A 341 -5.16 19.53 21.83
N HIS A 342 -6.04 18.73 21.24
CA HIS A 342 -6.29 17.36 21.69
C HIS A 342 -5.05 16.48 21.51
N ALA A 343 -4.41 16.54 20.34
CA ALA A 343 -3.17 15.81 20.07
C ALA A 343 -2.04 16.20 21.04
N GLU A 344 -1.84 17.50 21.27
CA GLU A 344 -0.85 18.01 22.23
C GLU A 344 -1.12 17.52 23.65
N LYS A 345 -2.38 17.59 24.09
CA LYS A 345 -2.81 17.10 25.43
C LYS A 345 -2.58 15.60 25.60
N ARG A 346 -2.74 14.83 24.51
CA ARG A 346 -2.51 13.38 24.48
C ARG A 346 -1.03 12.99 24.35
N GLY A 347 -0.10 13.96 24.33
CA GLY A 347 1.32 13.72 24.45
C GLY A 347 2.09 13.55 23.13
N ILE A 348 1.44 13.87 21.99
CA ILE A 348 2.08 13.88 20.68
C ILE A 348 3.30 14.81 20.67
N LYS A 349 4.39 14.38 20.05
CA LYS A 349 5.70 15.06 20.09
C LYS A 349 6.03 15.92 18.87
N GLY A 350 5.21 15.89 17.82
CA GLY A 350 5.45 16.66 16.60
C GLY A 350 4.20 16.79 15.75
N LEU A 351 4.00 17.97 15.17
CA LEU A 351 2.88 18.30 14.30
C LEU A 351 3.38 18.41 12.84
N PHE A 352 2.95 17.48 12.00
CA PHE A 352 3.36 17.37 10.60
C PHE A 352 2.23 17.86 9.69
N ILE A 353 2.28 19.12 9.30
CA ILE A 353 1.25 19.75 8.47
C ILE A 353 1.49 19.33 7.02
N THR A 354 0.52 18.64 6.42
CA THR A 354 0.65 18.16 5.04
C THR A 354 0.26 19.25 4.05
N VAL A 355 1.18 19.61 3.16
CA VAL A 355 1.05 20.74 2.22
C VAL A 355 1.09 20.32 0.74
N ASP A 356 1.33 19.04 0.43
CA ASP A 356 1.41 18.52 -0.95
C ASP A 356 0.07 18.06 -1.53
N ALA A 357 -1.01 18.16 -0.76
CA ALA A 357 -2.31 17.61 -1.11
C ALA A 357 -3.47 18.61 -0.90
N PRO A 358 -3.35 19.90 -1.31
CA PRO A 358 -4.48 20.83 -1.27
C PRO A 358 -5.63 20.34 -2.17
N GLN A 359 -5.31 19.55 -3.19
CA GLN A 359 -6.26 18.77 -3.97
C GLN A 359 -5.74 17.33 -4.03
N LEU A 360 -6.66 16.37 -4.00
CA LEU A 360 -6.30 14.97 -4.12
C LEU A 360 -5.90 14.60 -5.55
N GLY A 361 -4.76 13.95 -5.68
CA GLY A 361 -4.24 13.39 -6.91
C GLY A 361 -5.12 12.29 -7.47
N ARG A 362 -5.09 12.15 -8.80
CA ARG A 362 -5.95 11.24 -9.54
C ARG A 362 -5.38 9.82 -9.52
N ARG A 363 -5.91 8.94 -8.69
CA ARG A 363 -5.44 7.55 -8.55
C ARG A 363 -6.23 6.60 -9.44
N GLU A 364 -5.76 6.39 -10.67
CA GLU A 364 -6.56 5.68 -11.69
C GLU A 364 -6.88 4.23 -11.37
N LYS A 365 -5.95 3.48 -10.75
CA LYS A 365 -6.22 2.08 -10.32
C LYS A 365 -7.35 2.01 -9.29
N ASP A 366 -7.38 2.96 -8.37
CA ASP A 366 -8.41 3.09 -7.34
C ASP A 366 -9.78 3.43 -7.96
N MET A 367 -9.80 4.33 -8.94
CA MET A 367 -11.01 4.64 -9.72
C MET A 367 -11.52 3.41 -10.49
N LYS A 368 -10.64 2.67 -11.16
CA LYS A 368 -10.99 1.45 -11.93
C LYS A 368 -11.50 0.33 -11.03
N SER A 369 -10.96 0.18 -9.82
CA SER A 369 -11.37 -0.87 -8.88
C SER A 369 -12.83 -0.75 -8.42
N LYS A 370 -13.36 0.48 -8.34
CA LYS A 370 -14.77 0.70 -8.00
C LYS A 370 -15.71 0.31 -9.14
N SER A 371 -15.30 0.50 -10.40
CA SER A 371 -16.11 0.10 -11.56
C SER A 371 -16.33 -1.41 -11.64
N ILE A 372 -15.42 -2.23 -11.07
CA ILE A 372 -15.55 -3.69 -11.02
C ILE A 372 -16.63 -4.12 -10.01
N ASN A 373 -16.73 -3.44 -8.86
CA ASN A 373 -17.79 -3.69 -7.86
C ASN A 373 -19.14 -3.00 -8.19
N ASP A 374 -19.20 -2.21 -9.26
CA ASP A 374 -20.40 -1.49 -9.74
C ASP A 374 -21.06 -2.17 -10.96
N LEU A 375 -20.59 -3.36 -11.38
CA LEU A 375 -21.19 -4.12 -12.49
C LEU A 375 -22.43 -4.93 -12.10
N SER A 376 -22.76 -5.03 -10.80
CA SER A 376 -24.03 -5.59 -10.33
C SER A 376 -25.02 -4.48 -9.93
N HIS A 377 -26.03 -4.29 -10.79
CA HIS A 377 -27.31 -3.61 -10.52
C HIS A 377 -27.34 -2.09 -10.28
N VAL A 378 -27.20 -1.29 -11.36
CA VAL A 378 -27.98 -0.05 -11.52
C VAL A 378 -28.39 0.13 -12.99
N GLN A 379 -29.37 -0.66 -13.45
CA GLN A 379 -30.29 -0.20 -14.50
C GLN A 379 -31.32 0.70 -13.81
N GLY A 380 -30.96 1.97 -13.67
CA GLY A 380 -31.83 3.05 -13.23
C GLY A 380 -31.35 4.31 -13.94
N ASP A 381 -32.23 4.90 -14.74
CA ASP A 381 -31.99 6.02 -15.65
C ASP A 381 -31.66 7.32 -14.91
N ASP A 382 -30.49 7.39 -14.28
CA ASP A 382 -29.96 8.65 -13.77
C ASP A 382 -28.54 8.87 -14.32
N GLU A 383 -28.47 9.59 -15.43
CA GLU A 383 -27.23 10.00 -16.13
C GLU A 383 -26.36 10.96 -15.29
N SER A 384 -26.77 11.33 -14.07
CA SER A 384 -26.17 12.37 -13.24
C SER A 384 -25.18 11.87 -12.16
N ALA A 385 -25.06 10.55 -11.95
CA ALA A 385 -24.13 9.99 -10.96
C ALA A 385 -22.68 9.99 -11.50
N ASP A 386 -21.80 10.81 -10.92
CA ASP A 386 -20.36 10.82 -11.25
C ASP A 386 -19.67 9.54 -10.76
N ARG A 387 -19.68 8.50 -11.61
CA ARG A 387 -19.06 7.19 -11.36
C ARG A 387 -17.54 7.16 -11.64
N SER A 388 -16.92 8.32 -11.88
CA SER A 388 -15.49 8.37 -12.22
C SER A 388 -14.56 8.32 -10.99
N GLN A 389 -15.07 8.21 -9.75
CA GLN A 389 -14.34 8.65 -8.57
C GLN A 389 -14.02 7.56 -7.54
N GLY A 390 -12.72 7.38 -7.25
CA GLY A 390 -12.16 6.38 -6.33
C GLY A 390 -12.35 6.67 -4.82
N ALA A 391 -11.85 5.80 -3.94
CA ALA A 391 -11.89 5.94 -2.48
C ALA A 391 -11.05 7.13 -1.98
N ALA A 392 -10.17 7.72 -2.82
CA ALA A 392 -9.42 8.92 -2.45
C ALA A 392 -10.35 10.11 -2.22
N ARG A 393 -11.25 10.35 -3.19
CA ARG A 393 -12.10 11.55 -3.19
C ARG A 393 -12.96 11.64 -1.95
N ALA A 394 -13.17 10.50 -1.28
CA ALA A 394 -13.86 10.35 -0.01
C ALA A 394 -13.35 11.22 1.14
N ILE A 395 -12.33 12.05 0.90
CA ILE A 395 -11.63 12.78 1.93
C ILE A 395 -11.34 14.24 1.50
N SER A 396 -11.72 14.64 0.29
CA SER A 396 -11.29 15.92 -0.31
C SER A 396 -11.96 17.16 0.27
N SER A 397 -13.21 17.10 0.72
CA SER A 397 -13.93 18.28 1.25
C SER A 397 -13.40 18.74 2.60
N PHE A 398 -12.66 17.88 3.31
CA PHE A 398 -12.05 18.20 4.60
C PHE A 398 -10.81 19.09 4.47
N ILE A 399 -10.14 19.11 3.31
CA ILE A 399 -8.83 19.73 3.14
C ILE A 399 -8.98 21.15 2.61
N ASP A 400 -8.45 22.13 3.34
CA ASP A 400 -8.43 23.52 2.92
C ASP A 400 -7.43 23.77 1.79
N THR A 401 -7.94 24.25 0.67
CA THR A 401 -7.14 24.60 -0.51
C THR A 401 -6.45 25.96 -0.39
N SER A 402 -6.79 26.76 0.63
CA SER A 402 -6.28 28.11 0.84
C SER A 402 -5.10 28.21 1.82
N LEU A 403 -4.65 27.07 2.37
CA LEU A 403 -3.51 27.00 3.29
C LEU A 403 -2.27 27.68 2.69
N SER A 404 -1.64 28.56 3.46
CA SER A 404 -0.54 29.41 2.99
C SER A 404 0.52 29.64 4.05
N TRP A 405 1.65 30.25 3.67
CA TRP A 405 2.73 30.64 4.58
C TRP A 405 2.28 31.55 5.73
N LYS A 406 1.22 32.35 5.52
CA LYS A 406 0.66 33.26 6.54
C LYS A 406 0.04 32.49 7.71
N ASP A 407 -0.43 31.28 7.48
CA ASP A 407 -1.07 30.45 8.50
C ASP A 407 -0.06 29.95 9.54
N LEU A 408 1.26 29.98 9.26
CA LEU A 408 2.29 29.52 10.20
C LEU A 408 2.31 30.32 11.51
N GLU A 409 2.03 31.63 11.45
CA GLU A 409 1.90 32.45 12.67
C GLU A 409 0.73 31.97 13.53
N TRP A 410 -0.37 31.59 12.90
CA TRP A 410 -1.53 31.03 13.59
C TRP A 410 -1.21 29.67 14.21
N PHE A 411 -0.56 28.75 13.50
CA PHE A 411 -0.16 27.45 14.05
C PHE A 411 0.72 27.61 15.30
N LYS A 412 1.72 28.50 15.25
CA LYS A 412 2.57 28.81 16.40
C LYS A 412 1.80 29.39 17.60
N SER A 413 0.66 30.04 17.35
CA SER A 413 -0.17 30.60 18.42
C SER A 413 -1.04 29.54 19.13
N VAL A 414 -1.30 28.39 18.49
CA VAL A 414 -2.23 27.37 18.99
C VAL A 414 -1.56 26.09 19.50
N THR A 415 -0.26 25.91 19.29
CA THR A 415 0.51 24.74 19.77
C THR A 415 1.94 25.09 20.15
N LYS A 416 2.53 24.27 21.03
CA LYS A 416 3.96 24.28 21.37
C LYS A 416 4.70 23.07 20.78
N MET A 417 3.98 22.13 20.17
CA MET A 417 4.61 21.03 19.44
C MET A 417 5.51 21.58 18.33
N PRO A 418 6.67 20.94 18.05
CA PRO A 418 7.44 21.20 16.86
C PRO A 418 6.56 21.14 15.60
N ILE A 419 6.66 22.15 14.75
CA ILE A 419 5.92 22.26 13.48
C ILE A 419 6.85 21.85 12.34
N ILE A 420 6.41 20.84 11.59
CA ILE A 420 7.12 20.28 10.44
C ILE A 420 6.18 20.35 9.24
N LEU A 421 6.68 20.85 8.10
CA LEU A 421 5.92 20.83 6.86
C LEU A 421 6.20 19.54 6.10
N LYS A 422 5.17 18.73 5.89
CA LYS A 422 5.25 17.46 5.15
C LYS A 422 4.76 17.68 3.72
N GLY A 423 5.57 17.31 2.73
CA GLY A 423 5.21 17.48 1.32
C GLY A 423 5.98 18.58 0.61
N VAL A 424 7.10 19.03 1.18
CA VAL A 424 7.98 20.01 0.55
C VAL A 424 8.73 19.34 -0.60
N GLN A 425 8.70 19.97 -1.77
CA GLN A 425 9.20 19.37 -3.02
C GLN A 425 10.30 20.21 -3.69
N ARG A 426 10.67 21.34 -3.09
CA ARG A 426 11.65 22.28 -3.64
C ARG A 426 12.50 22.90 -2.52
N VAL A 427 13.72 23.32 -2.88
CA VAL A 427 14.70 23.89 -1.95
C VAL A 427 14.25 25.23 -1.38
N ASP A 428 13.66 26.09 -2.20
CA ASP A 428 13.17 27.42 -1.81
C ASP A 428 12.09 27.33 -0.72
N ASP A 429 11.13 26.40 -0.85
CA ASP A 429 10.10 26.18 0.16
C ASP A 429 10.67 25.63 1.48
N ALA A 430 11.70 24.78 1.43
CA ALA A 430 12.35 24.28 2.64
C ALA A 430 13.12 25.38 3.39
N VAL A 431 13.84 26.24 2.66
CA VAL A 431 14.49 27.42 3.22
C VAL A 431 13.46 28.36 3.82
N LEU A 432 12.35 28.60 3.12
CA LEU A 432 11.28 29.46 3.60
C LEU A 432 10.64 28.92 4.89
N ALA A 433 10.47 27.61 5.01
CA ALA A 433 10.00 26.97 6.24
C ALA A 433 10.95 27.20 7.42
N ALA A 434 12.27 27.08 7.20
CA ALA A 434 13.28 27.37 8.22
C ALA A 434 13.27 28.86 8.62
N GLU A 435 13.15 29.78 7.65
CA GLU A 435 13.05 31.23 7.89
C GLU A 435 11.76 31.61 8.65
N HIS A 436 10.67 30.88 8.42
CA HIS A 436 9.44 30.96 9.20
C HIS A 436 9.53 30.20 10.53
N GLY A 437 10.69 29.69 10.96
CA GLY A 437 10.90 29.07 12.26
C GLY A 437 10.17 27.74 12.48
N CYS A 438 9.86 27.00 11.41
CA CYS A 438 9.51 25.58 11.51
C CYS A 438 10.74 24.79 12.01
N GLN A 439 10.52 23.69 12.73
CA GLN A 439 11.60 22.85 13.27
C GLN A 439 12.16 21.87 12.24
N GLY A 440 11.48 21.71 11.11
CA GLY A 440 11.92 20.82 10.04
C GLY A 440 10.94 20.74 8.88
N VAL A 441 11.29 19.89 7.92
CA VAL A 441 10.44 19.52 6.78
C VAL A 441 10.53 18.03 6.50
N VAL A 442 9.49 17.47 5.87
CA VAL A 442 9.59 16.20 5.16
C VAL A 442 9.59 16.48 3.67
N LEU A 443 10.72 16.21 3.02
CA LEU A 443 10.78 16.16 1.57
C LEU A 443 9.96 14.95 1.11
N SER A 444 8.87 15.23 0.41
CA SER A 444 7.86 14.24 0.09
C SER A 444 7.00 14.72 -1.06
N ASN A 445 6.59 13.79 -1.91
CA ASN A 445 5.56 13.98 -2.92
C ASN A 445 4.40 13.01 -2.69
N HIS A 446 4.13 12.75 -1.40
CA HIS A 446 3.09 11.82 -0.94
C HIS A 446 3.27 10.38 -1.45
N GLY A 447 4.52 9.97 -1.68
CA GLY A 447 4.83 8.68 -2.31
C GLY A 447 4.31 8.57 -3.75
N GLY A 448 4.30 9.67 -4.50
CA GLY A 448 3.84 9.77 -5.88
C GLY A 448 2.31 9.79 -6.05
N ARG A 449 1.56 10.13 -4.99
CA ARG A 449 0.08 10.08 -4.99
C ARG A 449 -0.59 11.42 -5.32
N GLN A 450 0.19 12.49 -5.53
CA GLN A 450 -0.33 13.83 -5.79
C GLN A 450 0.08 14.32 -7.19
N LEU A 451 1.06 15.22 -7.31
CA LEU A 451 1.51 15.74 -8.60
C LEU A 451 2.43 14.75 -9.32
N GLU A 452 2.03 14.29 -10.52
CA GLU A 452 2.93 13.54 -11.40
C GLU A 452 4.07 14.43 -11.93
N TYR A 453 5.25 13.86 -12.08
CA TYR A 453 6.52 14.54 -12.39
C TYR A 453 7.02 15.49 -11.29
N SER A 454 6.49 15.39 -10.08
CA SER A 454 7.18 15.90 -8.88
C SER A 454 8.55 15.21 -8.72
N PRO A 455 9.60 15.95 -8.32
CA PRO A 455 10.95 15.42 -8.20
C PRO A 455 11.06 14.34 -7.10
N PRO A 456 11.97 13.37 -7.25
CA PRO A 456 12.30 12.41 -6.21
C PRO A 456 12.85 13.12 -4.95
N PRO A 457 12.30 12.86 -3.75
CA PRO A 457 12.73 13.55 -2.53
C PRO A 457 14.22 13.41 -2.20
N ILE A 458 14.85 12.29 -2.56
CA ILE A 458 16.29 12.06 -2.37
C ILE A 458 17.16 12.98 -3.24
N GLU A 459 16.67 13.38 -4.42
CA GLU A 459 17.37 14.34 -5.29
C GLU A 459 17.23 15.76 -4.75
N VAL A 460 16.03 16.11 -4.24
CA VAL A 460 15.80 17.40 -3.56
C VAL A 460 16.64 17.51 -2.29
N LEU A 461 16.82 16.40 -1.54
CA LEU A 461 17.68 16.36 -0.36
C LEU A 461 19.13 16.73 -0.70
N ALA A 462 19.68 16.12 -1.76
CA ALA A 462 21.04 16.38 -2.21
C ALA A 462 21.26 17.84 -2.63
N GLU A 463 20.23 18.51 -3.15
CA GLU A 463 20.26 19.94 -3.47
C GLU A 463 20.11 20.83 -2.23
N LEU A 464 19.21 20.46 -1.31
CA LEU A 464 18.84 21.28 -0.15
C LEU A 464 19.95 21.38 0.90
N MET A 465 20.57 20.26 1.26
CA MET A 465 21.45 20.20 2.43
C MET A 465 22.69 21.11 2.31
N PRO A 466 23.36 21.23 1.14
CA PRO A 466 24.39 22.25 0.93
C PRO A 466 23.89 23.68 1.18
N VAL A 467 22.69 24.01 0.69
CA VAL A 467 22.09 25.35 0.83
C VAL A 467 21.77 25.67 2.30
N LEU A 468 21.25 24.70 3.06
CA LEU A 468 20.99 24.89 4.49
C LEU A 468 22.28 25.09 5.28
N ARG A 469 23.37 24.38 4.94
CA ARG A 469 24.69 24.57 5.57
C ARG A 469 25.28 25.93 5.26
N GLU A 470 25.23 26.38 4.00
CA GLU A 470 25.69 27.71 3.60
C GLU A 470 24.95 28.83 4.34
N LYS A 471 23.64 28.66 4.55
CA LYS A 471 22.81 29.60 5.32
C LYS A 471 22.94 29.48 6.84
N GLY A 472 23.69 28.51 7.36
CA GLY A 472 23.82 28.25 8.80
C GLY A 472 22.52 27.75 9.46
N LEU A 473 21.61 27.15 8.69
CA LEU A 473 20.30 26.67 9.15
C LEU A 473 20.30 25.17 9.48
N ALA A 474 21.26 24.40 8.96
CA ALA A 474 21.28 22.94 9.05
C ALA A 474 21.24 22.38 10.48
N ASP A 475 21.88 23.04 11.44
CA ASP A 475 22.00 22.53 12.82
C ASP A 475 20.69 22.62 13.63
N ASN A 476 19.77 23.52 13.26
CA ASN A 476 18.53 23.80 13.99
C ASN A 476 17.27 23.45 13.19
N PHE A 477 17.41 22.72 12.08
CA PHE A 477 16.33 22.41 11.17
C PHE A 477 16.44 20.98 10.66
N GLU A 478 15.57 20.11 11.14
CA GLU A 478 15.62 18.68 10.80
C GLU A 478 14.96 18.41 9.44
N VAL A 479 15.70 17.81 8.52
CA VAL A 479 15.18 17.40 7.21
C VAL A 479 14.89 15.91 7.21
N TYR A 480 13.64 15.55 6.98
CA TYR A 480 13.19 14.17 6.80
C TYR A 480 12.91 13.90 5.33
N VAL A 481 12.93 12.63 4.91
CA VAL A 481 12.53 12.24 3.55
C VAL A 481 11.60 11.04 3.59
N ASP A 482 10.62 10.98 2.69
CA ASP A 482 9.84 9.77 2.44
C ASP A 482 9.68 9.49 0.93
N GLY A 483 9.15 8.32 0.59
CA GLY A 483 8.89 7.93 -0.80
C GLY A 483 9.97 7.03 -1.40
N GLY A 484 9.57 5.86 -1.90
CA GLY A 484 10.44 4.95 -2.64
C GLY A 484 11.41 4.09 -1.80
N ILE A 485 11.62 4.38 -0.51
CA ILE A 485 12.52 3.61 0.38
C ILE A 485 12.02 2.16 0.54
N ARG A 486 12.90 1.18 0.27
CA ARG A 486 12.61 -0.26 0.37
C ARG A 486 13.75 -1.09 0.96
N ARG A 487 14.96 -0.56 1.04
CA ARG A 487 16.15 -1.21 1.61
C ARG A 487 16.83 -0.33 2.65
N ALA A 488 17.59 -0.92 3.56
CA ALA A 488 18.41 -0.15 4.50
C ALA A 488 19.48 0.71 3.79
N THR A 489 20.01 0.24 2.65
CA THR A 489 20.87 1.06 1.78
C THR A 489 20.21 2.34 1.29
N ASP A 490 18.89 2.37 1.06
CA ASP A 490 18.16 3.59 0.72
C ASP A 490 18.16 4.57 1.91
N VAL A 491 17.92 4.03 3.11
CA VAL A 491 17.99 4.79 4.37
C VAL A 491 19.38 5.41 4.52
N LEU A 492 20.44 4.61 4.43
CA LEU A 492 21.83 5.06 4.57
C LEU A 492 22.20 6.15 3.56
N LYS A 493 21.77 6.03 2.30
CA LYS A 493 21.98 7.09 1.30
C LYS A 493 21.35 8.42 1.72
N ALA A 494 20.12 8.39 2.25
CA ALA A 494 19.47 9.59 2.75
C ALA A 494 20.20 10.18 3.97
N ILE A 495 20.66 9.33 4.90
CA ILE A 495 21.43 9.79 6.08
C ILE A 495 22.77 10.40 5.66
N CYS A 496 23.52 9.78 4.74
CA CYS A 496 24.76 10.35 4.18
C CYS A 496 24.53 11.74 3.55
N LEU A 497 23.38 11.94 2.91
CA LEU A 497 23.01 13.23 2.31
C LEU A 497 22.51 14.25 3.33
N GLY A 498 22.36 13.87 4.61
CA GLY A 498 22.01 14.77 5.70
C GLY A 498 20.56 14.71 6.17
N ALA A 499 19.78 13.70 5.77
CA ALA A 499 18.47 13.49 6.37
C ALA A 499 18.60 13.08 7.84
N LYS A 500 17.71 13.59 8.69
CA LYS A 500 17.60 13.24 10.11
C LYS A 500 16.98 11.86 10.32
N GLY A 501 16.06 11.48 9.44
CA GLY A 501 15.39 10.19 9.42
C GLY A 501 14.53 10.01 8.17
N VAL A 502 14.08 8.79 7.92
CA VAL A 502 13.27 8.47 6.73
C VAL A 502 11.92 7.85 7.07
N GLY A 503 10.89 8.24 6.33
CA GLY A 503 9.54 7.74 6.48
C GLY A 503 9.23 6.60 5.51
N ILE A 504 8.67 5.52 6.03
CA ILE A 504 8.20 4.38 5.22
C ILE A 504 6.69 4.20 5.40
N GLY A 505 5.97 4.08 4.28
CA GLY A 505 4.50 3.92 4.24
C GLY A 505 4.09 2.54 3.72
N ARG A 506 3.96 2.41 2.39
CA ARG A 506 3.44 1.20 1.71
C ARG A 506 4.03 -0.12 2.21
N PRO A 507 5.35 -0.29 2.41
CA PRO A 507 5.89 -1.55 2.95
C PRO A 507 5.29 -1.97 4.29
N PHE A 508 5.08 -1.02 5.22
CA PHE A 508 4.46 -1.33 6.51
C PHE A 508 2.96 -1.59 6.37
N LEU A 509 2.26 -0.93 5.44
CA LEU A 509 0.87 -1.29 5.10
C LEU A 509 0.77 -2.71 4.55
N TYR A 510 1.66 -3.13 3.65
CA TYR A 510 1.66 -4.47 3.10
C TYR A 510 1.97 -5.51 4.18
N ALA A 511 2.96 -5.27 5.03
CA ALA A 511 3.30 -6.14 6.14
C ALA A 511 2.14 -6.26 7.15
N MET A 512 1.48 -5.15 7.48
CA MET A 512 0.28 -5.10 8.32
C MET A 512 -0.87 -5.89 7.70
N SER A 513 -1.09 -5.73 6.39
CA SER A 513 -2.22 -6.35 5.69
C SER A 513 -2.09 -7.85 5.52
N THR A 514 -0.85 -8.37 5.58
CA THR A 514 -0.55 -9.78 5.34
C THR A 514 -0.36 -10.56 6.62
N TYR A 515 0.41 -10.04 7.58
CA TYR A 515 0.79 -10.75 8.81
C TYR A 515 0.58 -9.92 10.10
N GLY A 516 -0.19 -8.82 10.04
CA GLY A 516 -0.51 -8.00 11.21
C GLY A 516 0.72 -7.50 11.96
N ASP A 517 0.68 -7.56 13.30
CA ASP A 517 1.77 -7.10 14.18
C ASP A 517 3.10 -7.82 13.90
N ALA A 518 3.04 -9.13 13.66
CA ALA A 518 4.23 -9.94 13.41
C ALA A 518 4.91 -9.51 12.10
N GLY A 519 4.11 -9.24 11.06
CA GLY A 519 4.58 -8.73 9.77
C GLY A 519 5.32 -7.41 9.90
N VAL A 520 4.70 -6.41 10.53
CA VAL A 520 5.30 -5.07 10.67
C VAL A 520 6.56 -5.14 11.54
N THR A 521 6.53 -5.92 12.63
CA THR A 521 7.70 -6.15 13.48
C THR A 521 8.85 -6.79 12.69
N LYS A 522 8.56 -7.81 11.87
CA LYS A 522 9.55 -8.47 10.99
C LYS A 522 10.09 -7.51 9.93
N ALA A 523 9.22 -6.69 9.31
CA ALA A 523 9.63 -5.69 8.33
C ALA A 523 10.63 -4.67 8.92
N ILE A 524 10.36 -4.19 10.14
CA ILE A 524 11.27 -3.28 10.85
C ILE A 524 12.59 -3.99 11.20
N GLN A 525 12.52 -5.24 11.68
CA GLN A 525 13.72 -6.02 12.03
C GLN A 525 14.60 -6.27 10.80
N LEU A 526 14.01 -6.63 9.66
CA LEU A 526 14.75 -6.82 8.41
C LEU A 526 15.55 -5.56 8.03
N LEU A 527 14.95 -4.37 8.15
CA LEU A 527 15.65 -3.12 7.89
C LEU A 527 16.79 -2.86 8.89
N LYS A 528 16.61 -3.17 10.18
CA LYS A 528 17.67 -3.04 11.18
C LYS A 528 18.84 -3.97 10.89
N ASP A 529 18.55 -5.23 10.56
CA ASP A 529 19.55 -6.25 10.25
C ASP A 529 20.34 -5.87 8.97
N GLU A 530 19.63 -5.45 7.91
CA GLU A 530 20.24 -4.90 6.70
C GLU A 530 21.13 -3.69 7.04
N MET A 531 20.65 -2.75 7.88
CA MET A 531 21.38 -1.54 8.21
C MET A 531 22.69 -1.80 8.97
N ILE A 532 22.68 -2.74 9.94
CA ILE A 532 23.88 -3.14 10.67
C ILE A 532 24.89 -3.78 9.69
N MET A 533 24.42 -4.67 8.81
CA MET A 533 25.27 -5.30 7.80
C MET A 533 25.89 -4.23 6.87
N ASP A 534 25.07 -3.34 6.34
CA ASP A 534 25.48 -2.32 5.39
C ASP A 534 26.46 -1.31 6.02
N MET A 535 26.25 -0.91 7.28
CA MET A 535 27.19 -0.02 7.99
C MET A 535 28.56 -0.67 8.20
N ARG A 536 28.60 -1.98 8.52
CA ARG A 536 29.87 -2.74 8.58
C ARG A 536 30.58 -2.74 7.23
N LEU A 537 29.85 -3.00 6.15
CA LEU A 537 30.40 -3.01 4.79
C LEU A 537 30.81 -1.62 4.30
N LEU A 538 30.13 -0.58 4.76
CA LEU A 538 30.45 0.82 4.47
C LEU A 538 31.68 1.32 5.26
N GLY A 539 32.05 0.61 6.32
CA GLY A 539 33.20 0.94 7.17
C GLY A 539 32.91 2.05 8.17
N VAL A 540 31.71 2.02 8.78
CA VAL A 540 31.29 2.98 9.82
C VAL A 540 30.66 2.25 11.01
N THR A 541 30.76 2.86 12.19
CA THR A 541 30.23 2.27 13.44
C THR A 541 29.10 3.08 14.07
N SER A 542 28.85 4.29 13.59
CA SER A 542 27.78 5.15 14.10
C SER A 542 27.28 6.11 13.02
N LEU A 543 26.02 6.58 13.14
CA LEU A 543 25.39 7.40 12.11
C LEU A 543 25.96 8.81 11.98
N ASP A 544 26.56 9.36 13.03
CA ASP A 544 27.24 10.66 13.02
C ASP A 544 28.54 10.67 12.21
N GLN A 545 29.04 9.49 11.82
CA GLN A 545 30.17 9.37 10.89
C GLN A 545 29.75 9.49 9.42
N LEU A 546 28.45 9.37 9.13
CA LEU A 546 27.94 9.39 7.76
C LEU A 546 27.82 10.83 7.25
N ASP A 547 28.37 11.06 6.07
CA ASP A 547 28.29 12.34 5.35
C ASP A 547 28.33 12.10 3.83
N GLU A 548 28.31 13.19 3.06
CA GLU A 548 28.30 13.14 1.60
C GLU A 548 29.57 12.49 1.00
N SER A 549 30.65 12.33 1.77
CA SER A 549 31.87 11.67 1.29
C SER A 549 31.69 10.17 1.06
N PHE A 550 30.71 9.55 1.72
CA PHE A 550 30.35 8.13 1.61
C PHE A 550 29.45 7.81 0.42
N VAL A 551 28.95 8.81 -0.30
CA VAL A 551 28.07 8.63 -1.46
C VAL A 551 28.62 9.31 -2.70
N ASP A 552 28.23 8.80 -3.86
CA ASP A 552 28.48 9.39 -5.17
C ASP A 552 27.15 9.69 -5.86
N THR A 553 26.87 10.97 -6.04
CA THR A 553 25.63 11.50 -6.61
C THR A 553 25.75 11.90 -8.08
N ARG A 554 26.92 11.69 -8.71
CA ARG A 554 27.19 12.16 -10.10
C ARG A 554 26.21 11.59 -11.13
N TYR A 555 25.63 10.41 -10.87
CA TYR A 555 24.71 9.73 -11.78
C TYR A 555 23.24 10.13 -11.59
N MET A 556 22.92 10.99 -10.62
CA MET A 556 21.54 11.46 -10.41
C MET A 556 20.94 12.13 -11.66
N GLN A 557 21.78 12.80 -12.46
CA GLN A 557 21.33 13.54 -13.65
C GLN A 557 21.33 12.74 -14.96
N THR A 558 21.65 11.43 -14.93
CA THR A 558 21.70 10.62 -16.15
C THR A 558 20.30 10.44 -16.75
N ARG A 559 20.14 10.82 -18.03
CA ARG A 559 18.90 10.64 -18.81
C ARG A 559 19.07 9.53 -19.84
N TYR A 560 17.97 8.83 -20.11
CA TYR A 560 17.92 7.74 -21.09
C TYR A 560 17.55 8.25 -22.49
N VAL A 561 18.13 7.62 -23.51
CA VAL A 561 17.74 7.79 -24.91
C VAL A 561 16.74 6.69 -25.26
N PRO A 562 15.68 6.98 -26.03
CA PRO A 562 14.75 5.95 -26.48
C PRO A 562 15.47 4.85 -27.28
N GLU A 563 14.99 3.61 -27.13
CA GLU A 563 15.50 2.47 -27.89
C GLU A 563 15.13 2.55 -29.38
N ASP A 564 16.05 2.14 -30.27
CA ASP A 564 15.77 1.95 -31.69
C ASP A 564 15.06 0.62 -31.91
N LYS A 565 13.72 0.65 -31.91
CA LYS A 565 12.88 -0.53 -32.09
C LYS A 565 13.07 -1.23 -33.44
N LEU A 566 13.51 -0.52 -34.48
CA LEU A 566 13.74 -1.15 -35.79
C LEU A 566 15.05 -1.92 -35.78
N PHE A 567 16.11 -1.31 -35.25
CA PHE A 567 17.41 -1.97 -35.10
C PHE A 567 17.31 -3.21 -34.19
N GLU A 568 16.75 -3.06 -32.98
CA GLU A 568 16.65 -4.16 -32.01
C GLU A 568 15.81 -5.34 -32.53
N ARG A 569 14.83 -5.08 -33.40
CA ARG A 569 14.01 -6.15 -33.99
C ARG A 569 14.76 -6.97 -35.05
N VAL A 570 15.72 -6.36 -35.75
CA VAL A 570 16.47 -7.04 -36.82
C VAL A 570 17.85 -7.52 -36.37
N TYR A 571 18.31 -7.06 -35.21
CA TYR A 571 19.55 -7.52 -34.61
C TYR A 571 19.44 -8.99 -34.20
N GLU A 572 20.33 -9.83 -34.71
CA GLU A 572 20.46 -11.22 -34.30
C GLU A 572 21.61 -11.33 -33.28
N PRO A 573 21.30 -11.52 -31.97
CA PRO A 573 22.34 -11.67 -30.97
C PRO A 573 23.09 -13.00 -31.18
N ILE A 574 24.35 -13.03 -30.77
CA ILE A 574 25.15 -14.25 -30.80
C ILE A 574 24.51 -15.28 -29.87
N PRO A 575 24.13 -16.48 -30.36
CA PRO A 575 23.52 -17.50 -29.52
C PRO A 575 24.56 -18.12 -28.58
N LEU A 576 24.11 -18.58 -27.41
CA LEU A 576 24.92 -19.46 -26.57
C LEU A 576 25.11 -20.82 -27.29
N PRO A 577 26.21 -21.55 -27.01
CA PRO A 577 26.41 -22.90 -27.51
C PRO A 577 25.20 -23.80 -27.18
N ARG A 578 24.77 -24.63 -28.14
CA ARG A 578 23.69 -25.61 -27.93
C ARG A 578 24.30 -26.95 -27.54
N PHE A 579 23.63 -27.66 -26.61
CA PHE A 579 23.91 -29.07 -26.38
C PHE A 579 23.69 -29.86 -27.68
N LYS A 580 24.49 -30.92 -27.90
CA LYS A 580 24.26 -31.83 -29.04
C LYS A 580 22.92 -32.51 -28.85
N ASP A 581 22.08 -32.53 -29.88
CA ASP A 581 20.88 -33.36 -29.90
C ASP A 581 21.31 -34.83 -29.73
N SER A 582 21.09 -35.40 -28.55
CA SER A 582 21.30 -36.83 -28.36
C SER A 582 20.28 -37.55 -29.23
N LYS A 583 20.74 -38.28 -30.25
CA LYS A 583 19.92 -39.29 -30.93
C LYS A 583 19.70 -40.44 -29.94
N LEU A 584 18.80 -40.26 -28.98
CA LEU A 584 18.21 -41.35 -28.19
C LEU A 584 16.99 -41.90 -28.92
#